data_AF-A0A5N0UV96-F1
#
_entry.id   AF-A0A5N0UV96-F1
#
_cell.length_a   1.000
_cell.length_b   1.000
_cell.length_c   1.000
_cell.angle_alpha   90.00
_cell.angle_beta   90.00
_cell.angle_gamma   90.00
#
_symmetry.space_group_name_H-M   'P 1'
#
loop_
_entity.id
_entity.type
_entity.pdbx_description
1 polymer ?
#
loop_
_entity_poly.entity_id
_entity_poly.type
_entity_poly.pdbx_seq_one_letter_code
_entity_poly.pdbx_strand_id
1 'polypeptide(L)'
;MPGCEQGCESVFSVALPGGTRLEGLQAGTSAYLAYWDGAALRDSTQVQGTDGFPYSQVKGALCLADRCTVSFGYGAHAGAVAAVRLGSKITVTGKAEGVAADVRDLNGDNEPDAVVRQSTYEPDFATGPQYWETYLGHDGHLVLTGCTPPGADEPAKASVNGCPDMA
;
A
#
# COMPACT_ATOMS: atom_id res chain seq x y z
N MET A 1 10.04 -17.99 9.13
CA MET A 1 8.80 -17.66 8.39
C MET A 1 8.93 -18.24 6.99
N PRO A 2 7.86 -18.84 6.41
CA PRO A 2 7.90 -19.34 5.04
C PRO A 2 8.34 -18.26 4.06
N GLY A 3 9.30 -18.56 3.19
CA GLY A 3 9.86 -17.62 2.21
C GLY A 3 10.97 -16.70 2.72
N CYS A 4 11.30 -16.76 4.01
CA CYS A 4 12.42 -16.04 4.64
C CYS A 4 13.46 -16.99 5.25
N GLU A 5 13.59 -18.22 4.75
CA GLU A 5 14.47 -19.25 5.32
C GLU A 5 15.95 -18.86 5.27
N GLN A 6 16.33 -18.01 4.32
CA GLN A 6 17.69 -17.50 4.14
C GLN A 6 17.92 -16.12 4.79
N GLY A 7 16.94 -15.65 5.56
CA GLY A 7 16.93 -14.31 6.14
C GLY A 7 16.23 -13.30 5.23
N CYS A 8 15.26 -12.60 5.78
CA CYS A 8 14.68 -11.42 5.17
C CYS A 8 15.23 -10.16 5.85
N GLU A 9 15.41 -9.10 5.08
CA GLU A 9 15.67 -7.77 5.61
C GLU A 9 14.36 -7.14 6.08
N SER A 10 14.36 -6.54 7.27
CA SER A 10 13.22 -5.75 7.75
C SER A 10 13.26 -4.36 7.14
N VAL A 11 12.30 -4.02 6.28
CA VAL A 11 12.13 -2.69 5.70
C VAL A 11 11.43 -1.76 6.69
N PHE A 12 10.39 -2.26 7.37
CA PHE A 12 9.73 -1.53 8.44
C PHE A 12 9.27 -2.49 9.56
N SER A 13 9.10 -1.93 10.75
CA SER A 13 8.47 -2.60 11.89
C SER A 13 7.58 -1.60 12.63
N VAL A 14 6.27 -1.85 12.66
CA VAL A 14 5.29 -0.99 13.32
C VAL A 14 4.78 -1.69 14.57
N ALA A 15 5.08 -1.12 15.74
CA ALA A 15 4.55 -1.60 17.01
C ALA A 15 3.05 -1.28 17.12
N LEU A 16 2.28 -2.27 17.59
CA LEU A 16 0.83 -2.22 17.72
C LEU A 16 0.44 -2.52 19.19
N PRO A 17 -0.78 -2.18 19.61
CA PRO A 17 -1.25 -2.47 20.96
C PRO A 17 -1.14 -3.95 21.34
N GLY A 18 -1.03 -4.21 22.64
CA GLY A 18 -0.96 -5.57 23.18
C GLY A 18 0.37 -6.30 22.90
N GLY A 19 1.44 -5.59 22.54
CA GLY A 19 2.75 -6.20 22.25
C GLY A 19 2.82 -6.90 20.89
N THR A 20 1.85 -6.62 20.02
CA THR A 20 1.85 -7.08 18.64
C THR A 20 2.63 -6.13 17.73
N ARG A 21 3.03 -6.58 16.55
CA ARG A 21 3.65 -5.72 15.54
C ARG A 21 3.46 -6.25 14.13
N LEU A 22 3.43 -5.35 13.16
CA LEU A 22 3.48 -5.69 11.74
C LEU A 22 4.87 -5.34 11.19
N GLU A 23 5.49 -6.27 10.48
CA GLU A 23 6.75 -6.07 9.78
C GLU A 23 6.57 -6.20 8.28
N GLY A 24 7.23 -5.31 7.53
CA GLY A 24 7.44 -5.43 6.10
C GLY A 24 8.82 -6.00 5.87
N LEU A 25 8.90 -7.20 5.29
CA LEU A 25 10.12 -7.95 5.08
C LEU A 25 10.44 -8.09 3.58
N GLN A 26 11.72 -7.97 3.23
CA GLN A 26 12.24 -8.11 1.87
C GLN A 26 13.19 -9.31 1.77
N ALA A 27 13.00 -10.17 0.76
CA ALA A 27 13.95 -11.20 0.37
C ALA A 27 14.12 -11.22 -1.15
N GLY A 28 15.26 -10.74 -1.64
CA GLY A 28 15.49 -10.60 -3.08
C GLY A 28 14.40 -9.74 -3.73
N THR A 29 13.61 -10.35 -4.63
CA THR A 29 12.49 -9.70 -5.32
C THR A 29 11.13 -10.08 -4.74
N SER A 30 11.08 -10.59 -3.50
CA SER A 30 9.84 -10.97 -2.82
C SER A 30 9.62 -10.11 -1.60
N ALA A 31 8.39 -9.61 -1.46
CA ALA A 31 7.93 -8.82 -0.33
C ALA A 31 6.95 -9.62 0.53
N TYR A 32 7.12 -9.54 1.84
CA TYR A 32 6.28 -10.23 2.81
C TYR A 32 5.78 -9.26 3.87
N LEU A 33 4.57 -9.53 4.35
CA LEU A 33 4.08 -8.99 5.61
C LEU A 33 4.14 -10.08 6.67
N ALA A 34 4.63 -9.73 7.86
CA ALA A 34 4.71 -10.64 9.00
C ALA A 34 4.06 -9.98 10.22
N TYR A 35 3.03 -10.62 10.76
CA TYR A 35 2.31 -10.16 11.94
C TYR A 35 2.71 -11.00 13.15
N TRP A 36 3.16 -10.32 14.19
CA TRP A 36 3.79 -10.92 15.37
C TRP A 36 3.03 -10.59 16.66
N ASP A 37 3.18 -11.48 17.63
CA ASP A 37 2.75 -11.31 19.02
C ASP A 37 3.91 -11.66 19.95
N GLY A 38 4.54 -10.64 20.52
CA GLY A 38 5.85 -10.80 21.14
C GLY A 38 6.83 -11.44 20.15
N ALA A 39 7.45 -12.56 20.53
CA ALA A 39 8.36 -13.29 19.65
C ALA A 39 7.66 -14.30 18.72
N ALA A 40 6.36 -14.54 18.89
CA ALA A 40 5.63 -15.53 18.11
C ALA A 40 5.11 -14.93 16.80
N LEU A 41 5.38 -15.59 15.67
CA LEU A 41 4.76 -15.26 14.40
C LEU A 41 3.30 -15.72 14.43
N ARG A 42 2.36 -14.79 14.31
CA ARG A 42 0.93 -15.10 14.20
C ARG A 42 0.54 -15.46 12.77
N ASP A 43 0.96 -14.65 11.82
CA ASP A 43 0.68 -14.88 10.40
C ASP A 43 1.71 -14.18 9.51
N SER A 44 1.82 -14.65 8.28
CA SER A 44 2.63 -14.02 7.25
C SER A 44 2.03 -14.22 5.88
N THR A 45 2.11 -13.21 5.02
CA THR A 45 1.56 -13.29 3.66
C THR A 45 2.38 -12.48 2.67
N GLN A 46 2.29 -12.86 1.40
CA GLN A 46 2.70 -12.01 0.28
C GLN A 46 1.43 -11.38 -0.30
N VAL A 47 1.39 -10.06 -0.38
CA VAL A 47 0.26 -9.37 -1.01
C VAL A 47 0.36 -9.55 -2.52
N GLN A 48 -0.65 -10.18 -3.10
CA GLN A 48 -0.75 -10.37 -4.55
C GLN A 48 -1.31 -9.13 -5.22
N GLY A 49 -0.81 -8.81 -6.40
CA GLY A 49 -1.38 -7.81 -7.30
C GLY A 49 -2.68 -8.26 -7.95
N THR A 50 -3.26 -7.39 -8.78
CA THR A 50 -4.43 -7.72 -9.59
C THR A 50 -4.16 -8.80 -10.63
N ASP A 51 -2.90 -8.92 -11.05
CA ASP A 51 -2.37 -9.97 -11.94
C ASP A 51 -2.19 -11.35 -11.27
N GLY A 52 -2.43 -11.44 -9.95
CA GLY A 52 -2.28 -12.66 -9.16
C GLY A 52 -0.85 -12.96 -8.71
N PHE A 53 0.14 -12.13 -9.10
CA PHE A 53 1.53 -12.28 -8.67
C PHE A 53 1.82 -11.45 -7.42
N PRO A 54 2.64 -11.94 -6.49
CA PRO A 54 3.11 -11.13 -5.36
C PRO A 54 3.79 -9.83 -5.77
N TYR A 55 3.54 -8.75 -5.02
CA TYR A 55 4.35 -7.54 -5.15
C TYR A 55 5.81 -7.84 -4.79
N SER A 56 6.74 -7.18 -5.48
CA SER A 56 8.15 -7.53 -5.41
C SER A 56 8.93 -6.75 -4.35
N GLN A 57 8.39 -5.60 -3.91
CA GLN A 57 9.03 -4.74 -2.92
C GLN A 57 8.02 -4.23 -1.90
N VAL A 58 8.34 -4.31 -0.62
CA VAL A 58 7.61 -3.59 0.44
C VAL A 58 8.34 -2.27 0.73
N LYS A 59 7.60 -1.18 0.98
CA LYS A 59 8.18 0.17 1.10
C LYS A 59 7.95 0.80 2.46
N GLY A 60 6.73 0.74 2.98
CA GLY A 60 6.37 1.36 4.25
C GLY A 60 4.94 1.03 4.64
N ALA A 61 4.57 1.41 5.86
CA ALA A 61 3.20 1.26 6.35
C ALA A 61 2.84 2.37 7.33
N LEU A 62 1.56 2.70 7.36
CA LEU A 62 0.92 3.41 8.45
C LEU A 62 -0.15 2.51 9.05
N CYS A 63 -0.24 2.48 10.38
CA CYS A 63 -1.10 1.57 11.10
C CYS A 63 -1.87 2.26 12.21
N LEU A 64 -3.10 1.79 12.41
CA LEU A 64 -3.83 1.86 13.66
C LEU A 64 -3.71 0.53 14.40
N ALA A 65 -4.48 0.34 15.46
CA ALA A 65 -4.37 -0.82 16.35
C ALA A 65 -4.51 -2.18 15.65
N ASP A 66 -5.44 -2.26 14.69
CA ASP A 66 -5.87 -3.51 14.06
C ASP A 66 -5.93 -3.43 12.54
N ARG A 67 -5.45 -2.33 11.95
CA ARG A 67 -5.47 -2.10 10.50
C ARG A 67 -4.28 -1.25 10.07
N CYS A 68 -3.79 -1.50 8.87
CA CYS A 68 -2.73 -0.72 8.26
C CYS A 68 -3.02 -0.47 6.79
N THR A 69 -2.41 0.58 6.24
CA THR A 69 -2.21 0.74 4.81
C THR A 69 -0.72 0.59 4.54
N VAL A 70 -0.36 -0.30 3.61
CA VAL A 70 1.02 -0.66 3.30
C VAL A 70 1.33 -0.35 1.85
N SER A 71 2.47 0.28 1.56
CA SER A 71 2.94 0.58 0.21
C SER A 71 3.95 -0.46 -0.31
N PHE A 72 3.87 -0.69 -1.61
CA PHE A 72 4.66 -1.68 -2.33
C PHE A 72 5.16 -1.13 -3.68
N GLY A 73 6.18 -1.78 -4.23
CA GLY A 73 6.57 -1.69 -5.62
C GLY A 73 6.42 -3.04 -6.33
N TYR A 74 6.10 -3.04 -7.61
CA TYR A 74 6.00 -4.26 -8.42
C TYR A 74 6.50 -4.06 -9.86
N GLY A 75 7.82 -3.91 -9.99
CA GLY A 75 8.47 -3.59 -11.26
C GLY A 75 9.14 -2.23 -11.21
N ALA A 76 9.77 -1.82 -12.31
CA ALA A 76 10.60 -0.60 -12.35
C ALA A 76 9.78 0.71 -12.25
N HIS A 77 8.52 0.68 -12.68
CA HIS A 77 7.65 1.85 -12.81
C HIS A 77 6.23 1.56 -12.33
N ALA A 78 6.11 0.78 -11.25
CA ALA A 78 4.83 0.38 -10.71
C ALA A 78 4.85 0.34 -9.19
N GLY A 79 3.81 0.91 -8.59
CA GLY A 79 3.61 1.01 -7.16
C GLY A 79 2.19 0.62 -6.77
N ALA A 80 2.04 0.09 -5.58
CA ALA A 80 0.74 -0.29 -5.05
C ALA A 80 0.60 0.10 -3.58
N VAL A 81 -0.65 0.21 -3.14
CA VAL A 81 -1.01 0.21 -1.72
C VAL A 81 -1.98 -0.94 -1.45
N ALA A 82 -1.94 -1.46 -0.23
CA ALA A 82 -2.91 -2.41 0.27
C ALA A 82 -3.41 -2.00 1.65
N ALA A 83 -4.73 -1.98 1.84
CA ALA A 83 -5.32 -1.98 3.16
C ALA A 83 -5.30 -3.40 3.73
N VAL A 84 -4.85 -3.54 4.96
CA VAL A 84 -4.76 -4.81 5.67
C VAL A 84 -5.41 -4.70 7.04
N ARG A 85 -6.23 -5.69 7.40
CA ARG A 85 -6.74 -5.90 8.75
C ARG A 85 -5.91 -6.97 9.46
N LEU A 86 -5.64 -6.76 10.74
CA LEU A 86 -4.79 -7.58 11.60
C LEU A 86 -5.64 -8.21 12.71
N GLY A 87 -5.95 -9.50 12.56
CA GLY A 87 -6.74 -10.26 13.53
C GLY A 87 -6.01 -11.54 13.96
N SER A 88 -6.67 -12.69 13.84
CA SER A 88 -6.00 -13.99 13.93
C SER A 88 -5.09 -14.28 12.72
N LYS A 89 -5.30 -13.53 11.63
CA LYS A 89 -4.56 -13.57 10.38
C LYS A 89 -4.51 -12.17 9.75
N ILE A 90 -3.59 -11.95 8.83
CA ILE A 90 -3.54 -10.80 7.94
C ILE A 90 -4.62 -10.97 6.88
N THR A 91 -5.49 -9.98 6.72
CA THR A 91 -6.52 -9.96 5.67
C THR A 91 -6.36 -8.71 4.83
N VAL A 92 -6.10 -8.88 3.53
CA VAL A 92 -6.08 -7.78 2.57
C VAL A 92 -7.52 -7.42 2.21
N THR A 93 -7.93 -6.18 2.46
CA THR A 93 -9.31 -5.68 2.35
C THR A 93 -9.51 -4.71 1.20
N GLY A 94 -8.42 -4.22 0.61
CA GLY A 94 -8.44 -3.36 -0.56
C GLY A 94 -7.02 -3.18 -1.11
N LYS A 95 -6.92 -2.90 -2.40
CA LYS A 95 -5.66 -2.60 -3.08
C LYS A 95 -5.90 -1.51 -4.12
N ALA A 96 -4.88 -0.70 -4.35
CA ALA A 96 -4.83 0.22 -5.48
C ALA A 96 -3.43 0.17 -6.08
N GLU A 97 -3.36 0.21 -7.41
CA GLU A 97 -2.17 -0.06 -8.22
C GLU A 97 -1.99 1.08 -9.23
N GLY A 98 -0.74 1.47 -9.50
CA GLY A 98 -0.43 2.54 -10.43
C GLY A 98 1.08 2.64 -10.71
N VAL A 99 1.51 3.79 -11.21
CA VAL A 99 2.92 4.09 -11.54
C VAL A 99 3.77 4.26 -10.28
N ALA A 100 3.19 4.86 -9.26
CA ALA A 100 3.79 5.08 -7.95
C ALA A 100 2.69 5.09 -6.90
N ALA A 101 3.03 4.78 -5.65
CA ALA A 101 2.07 4.76 -4.57
C ALA A 101 2.75 5.11 -3.25
N ASP A 102 2.04 5.80 -2.38
CA ASP A 102 2.51 6.14 -1.04
C ASP A 102 1.37 6.11 -0.01
N VAL A 103 1.73 5.99 1.27
CA VAL A 103 0.82 5.96 2.42
C VAL A 103 1.04 7.17 3.30
N ARG A 104 -0.03 7.85 3.70
CA ARG A 104 0.02 9.07 4.53
C ARG A 104 -1.33 9.31 5.19
N ASP A 105 -1.45 10.35 6.00
CA ASP A 105 -2.73 10.88 6.46
C ASP A 105 -3.05 12.13 5.62
N LEU A 106 -4.16 12.09 4.86
CA LEU A 106 -4.59 13.10 3.91
C LEU A 106 -5.66 14.04 4.47
N ASN A 107 -6.31 13.68 5.57
CA ASN A 107 -7.44 14.44 6.13
C ASN A 107 -7.24 14.88 7.60
N GLY A 108 -6.18 14.42 8.26
CA GLY A 108 -5.80 14.73 9.63
C GLY A 108 -6.52 13.91 10.70
N ASP A 109 -7.14 12.78 10.36
CA ASP A 109 -7.86 11.90 11.30
C ASP A 109 -6.97 10.82 11.93
N ASN A 110 -5.70 10.76 11.55
CA ASN A 110 -4.71 9.73 11.89
C ASN A 110 -5.06 8.33 11.35
N GLU A 111 -6.05 8.19 10.46
CA GLU A 111 -6.25 6.96 9.71
C GLU A 111 -5.24 6.84 8.55
N PRO A 112 -4.75 5.62 8.26
CA PRO A 112 -3.87 5.37 7.12
C PRO A 112 -4.58 5.56 5.77
N ASP A 113 -4.31 6.68 5.10
CA ASP A 113 -4.74 6.98 3.74
C ASP A 113 -3.68 6.57 2.69
N ALA A 114 -4.01 6.76 1.42
CA ALA A 114 -3.10 6.50 0.32
C ALA A 114 -3.23 7.48 -0.84
N VAL A 115 -2.13 7.61 -1.57
CA VAL A 115 -2.09 8.25 -2.88
C VAL A 115 -1.51 7.29 -3.89
N VAL A 116 -2.10 7.24 -5.08
CA VAL A 116 -1.64 6.38 -6.18
C VAL A 116 -1.54 7.22 -7.45
N ARG A 117 -0.37 7.22 -8.06
CA ARG A 117 -0.13 7.91 -9.31
C ARG A 117 -0.59 7.04 -10.47
N GLN A 118 -1.49 7.56 -11.28
CA GLN A 118 -1.97 6.93 -12.50
C GLN A 118 -1.40 7.61 -13.74
N SER A 119 -1.47 6.89 -14.86
CA SER A 119 -1.26 7.42 -16.21
C SER A 119 -2.58 7.32 -16.97
N THR A 120 -2.90 8.28 -17.84
CA THR A 120 -4.03 8.14 -18.76
C THR A 120 -3.73 7.22 -19.94
N TYR A 121 -2.49 6.73 -20.08
CA TYR A 121 -2.02 5.85 -21.15
C TYR A 121 -2.13 6.40 -22.59
N GLU A 122 -2.63 7.62 -22.77
CA GLU A 122 -2.73 8.29 -24.07
C GLU A 122 -1.68 9.40 -24.23
N PRO A 123 -0.79 9.33 -25.24
CA PRO A 123 -0.76 8.35 -26.34
C PRO A 123 -0.07 7.02 -26.00
N ASP A 124 0.72 6.97 -24.92
CA ASP A 124 1.32 5.75 -24.39
C ASP A 124 1.58 5.87 -22.88
N PHE A 125 2.03 4.78 -22.23
CA PHE A 125 2.35 4.78 -20.80
C PHE A 125 3.46 5.76 -20.42
N ALA A 126 4.45 5.97 -21.30
CA ALA A 126 5.65 6.74 -21.00
C ALA A 126 5.44 8.26 -21.11
N THR A 127 4.51 8.69 -21.97
CA THR A 127 4.25 10.09 -22.30
C THR A 127 2.83 10.55 -21.97
N GLY A 128 1.95 9.62 -21.59
CA GLY A 128 0.60 9.91 -21.17
C GLY A 128 0.56 10.81 -19.94
N PRO A 129 -0.36 11.80 -19.88
CA PRO A 129 -0.56 12.61 -18.70
C PRO A 129 -0.75 11.77 -17.44
N GLN A 130 -0.06 12.16 -16.36
CA GLN A 130 -0.14 11.47 -15.07
C GLN A 130 -0.91 12.30 -14.05
N TYR A 131 -1.71 11.64 -13.23
CA TYR A 131 -2.51 12.26 -12.17
C TYR A 131 -2.41 11.42 -10.90
N TRP A 132 -2.85 11.98 -9.78
CA TRP A 132 -2.88 11.27 -8.50
C TRP A 132 -4.32 10.97 -8.13
N GLU A 133 -4.60 9.71 -7.85
CA GLU A 133 -5.77 9.28 -7.09
C GLU A 133 -5.47 9.44 -5.60
N THR A 134 -6.49 9.86 -4.85
CA THR A 134 -6.43 9.97 -3.39
C THR A 134 -7.47 9.06 -2.77
N TYR A 135 -7.04 8.25 -1.80
CA TYR A 135 -7.88 7.27 -1.12
C TYR A 135 -7.88 7.55 0.37
N LEU A 136 -9.06 7.67 0.97
CA LEU A 136 -9.18 7.74 2.42
C LEU A 136 -9.38 6.34 3.02
N GLY A 137 -8.71 6.10 4.13
CA GLY A 137 -8.93 4.95 4.99
C GLY A 137 -10.28 5.07 5.69
N HIS A 138 -11.11 4.04 5.57
CA HIS A 138 -12.35 3.94 6.34
C HIS A 138 -12.61 2.50 6.74
N ASP A 139 -12.61 2.21 8.04
CA ASP A 139 -12.78 0.86 8.59
C ASP A 139 -11.83 -0.16 7.92
N GLY A 140 -10.59 0.24 7.67
CA GLY A 140 -9.61 -0.65 7.02
C GLY A 140 -9.92 -0.95 5.55
N HIS A 141 -10.68 -0.11 4.86
CA HIS A 141 -10.81 -0.10 3.40
C HIS A 141 -10.26 1.21 2.84
N LEU A 142 -9.80 1.19 1.59
CA LEU A 142 -9.42 2.40 0.85
C LEU A 142 -10.60 2.85 -0.01
N VAL A 143 -11.06 4.08 0.19
CA VAL A 143 -12.16 4.68 -0.56
C VAL A 143 -11.61 5.79 -1.43
N LEU A 144 -11.73 5.65 -2.75
CA LEU A 144 -11.34 6.69 -3.70
C LEU A 144 -12.16 7.96 -3.42
N THR A 145 -11.47 9.07 -3.16
CA THR A 145 -12.09 10.38 -2.89
C THR A 145 -12.09 11.29 -4.09
N GLY A 146 -11.12 11.11 -4.99
CA GLY A 146 -10.99 11.88 -6.20
C GLY A 146 -9.56 11.98 -6.67
N CYS A 147 -9.35 12.81 -7.69
CA CYS A 147 -8.08 12.94 -8.37
C CYS A 147 -7.56 14.37 -8.46
N THR A 148 -6.25 14.49 -8.60
CA THR A 148 -5.62 15.75 -9.02
C THR A 148 -5.80 15.94 -10.53
N PRO A 149 -5.72 17.19 -11.03
CA PRO A 149 -5.49 17.41 -12.45
C PRO A 149 -4.18 16.74 -12.92
N PRO A 150 -4.07 16.39 -14.22
CA PRO A 150 -2.83 15.84 -14.76
C PRO A 150 -1.65 16.81 -14.62
N GLY A 151 -0.47 16.28 -14.31
CA GLY A 151 0.76 17.05 -14.11
C GLY A 151 0.88 17.76 -12.76
N ALA A 152 -0.11 17.63 -11.88
CA ALA A 152 -0.03 18.14 -10.53
C ALA A 152 1.04 17.39 -9.70
N ASP A 153 1.62 18.12 -8.74
CA ASP A 153 2.44 17.52 -7.70
C ASP A 153 1.63 16.54 -6.85
N GLU A 154 2.35 15.68 -6.15
CA GLU A 154 1.75 14.70 -5.26
C GLU A 154 0.91 15.39 -4.17
N PRO A 155 -0.37 14.99 -3.99
CA PRO A 155 -1.27 15.72 -3.11
C PRO A 155 -0.91 15.52 -1.64
N ALA A 156 -0.91 16.63 -0.90
CA ALA A 156 -0.79 16.64 0.57
C ALA A 156 -2.14 16.52 1.29
N LYS A 157 -3.25 16.56 0.54
CA LYS A 157 -4.62 16.44 1.05
C LYS A 157 -5.48 15.64 0.09
N ALA A 158 -6.57 15.07 0.60
CA ALA A 158 -7.54 14.35 -0.23
C ALA A 158 -8.08 15.27 -1.35
N SER A 159 -8.11 14.74 -2.56
CA SER A 159 -8.74 15.39 -3.70
C SER A 159 -10.21 14.98 -3.77
N VAL A 160 -11.08 15.89 -4.16
CA VAL A 160 -12.54 15.64 -4.28
C VAL A 160 -13.04 15.86 -5.71
N ASN A 161 -12.13 16.06 -6.67
CA ASN A 161 -12.48 16.22 -8.07
C ASN A 161 -12.74 14.86 -8.72
N GLY A 162 -13.56 14.85 -9.77
CA GLY A 162 -13.70 13.67 -10.63
C GLY A 162 -12.35 13.26 -11.22
N CYS A 163 -12.17 11.95 -11.35
CA CYS A 163 -10.98 11.40 -12.00
C CYS A 163 -11.10 11.50 -13.52
N PRO A 164 -9.99 11.71 -14.25
CA PRO A 164 -10.01 11.65 -15.70
C PRO A 164 -10.60 10.32 -16.17
N ASP A 165 -11.44 10.36 -17.20
CA ASP A 165 -11.93 9.14 -17.83
C ASP A 165 -10.73 8.36 -18.37
N MET A 166 -10.59 7.10 -17.93
CA MET A 166 -9.63 6.18 -18.53
C MET A 166 -10.28 5.61 -19.79
N ALA A 167 -9.66 5.84 -20.95
CA ALA A 167 -10.10 5.29 -22.23
C ALA A 167 -9.84 3.78 -22.34
#